data_AF-A0A0Q7SXX4-F1
#
_entry.id   AF-A0A0Q7SXX4-F1
#
_cell.length_a   1.000
_cell.length_b   1.000
_cell.length_c   1.000
_cell.angle_alpha   90.00
_cell.angle_beta   90.00
_cell.angle_gamma   90.00
#
_symmetry.space_group_name_H-M   'P 1'
#
loop_
_entity.id
_entity.type
_entity.pdbx_description
1 polymer ?
#
loop_
_entity_poly.entity_id
_entity_poly.type
_entity_poly.pdbx_seq_one_letter_code
_entity_poly.pdbx_strand_id
1 'polypeptide(L)'
;MPVEGLCDPKPIGNLARALVFARSRHPDINLAELMTLMIVAEHPGITVTSVARWCGFNVAQASRTVRRLGPADMPGALGPMRGLVQLMRGPREDRSRHAFLTSEGTGFCDEVAAILKRERASQFGVDGHGTRQPFSSPPSCSVDGERDRKGDGEPPAMPV
;
A
#
# COMPACT_ATOMS: atom_id res chain seq x y z
N MET A 1 -19.93 31.25 8.34
CA MET A 1 -18.85 30.71 9.18
C MET A 1 -18.01 29.77 8.32
N PRO A 2 -16.98 30.24 7.60
CA PRO A 2 -16.09 29.34 6.88
C PRO A 2 -15.07 28.74 7.84
N VAL A 3 -14.92 27.42 7.83
CA VAL A 3 -13.80 26.71 8.48
C VAL A 3 -12.62 26.67 7.51
N GLU A 4 -12.00 27.83 7.29
CA GLU A 4 -10.74 27.93 6.57
C GLU A 4 -9.60 27.69 7.56
N GLY A 5 -8.97 26.51 7.46
CA GLY A 5 -7.85 26.16 8.33
C GLY A 5 -7.58 24.67 8.50
N LEU A 6 -8.01 23.80 7.58
CA LEU A 6 -7.71 22.38 7.68
C LEU A 6 -6.48 22.04 6.83
N CYS A 7 -5.33 22.24 7.47
CA CYS A 7 -4.07 21.50 7.34
C CYS A 7 -3.83 20.82 5.99
N ASP A 8 -2.73 21.20 5.30
CA ASP A 8 -2.18 20.45 4.18
C ASP A 8 -2.43 18.94 4.38
N PRO A 9 -3.12 18.25 3.45
CA PRO A 9 -3.44 16.85 3.65
C PRO A 9 -2.11 16.14 3.87
N LYS A 10 -1.88 15.70 5.10
CA LYS A 10 -0.68 14.95 5.47
C LYS A 10 -0.60 13.71 4.58
N PRO A 11 0.60 13.17 4.27
CA PRO A 11 0.77 11.93 3.49
C PRO A 11 -0.13 10.78 3.98
N ILE A 12 -0.37 10.72 5.29
CA ILE A 12 -1.27 9.76 5.92
C ILE A 12 -2.74 9.92 5.53
N GLY A 13 -3.19 11.15 5.26
CA GLY A 13 -4.55 11.47 4.82
C GLY A 13 -4.83 11.00 3.38
N ASN A 14 -3.84 11.09 2.49
CA ASN A 14 -3.99 10.58 1.12
C ASN A 14 -3.95 9.05 1.07
N LEU A 15 -3.11 8.42 1.88
CA LEU A 15 -3.17 6.97 2.08
C LEU A 15 -4.54 6.54 2.61
N ALA A 16 -5.07 7.23 3.64
CA ALA A 16 -6.39 6.93 4.18
C ALA A 16 -7.49 7.06 3.11
N ARG A 17 -7.45 8.10 2.28
CA ARG A 17 -8.38 8.27 1.15
C ARG A 17 -8.26 7.15 0.12
N ALA A 18 -7.05 6.74 -0.23
CA ALA A 18 -6.83 5.63 -1.17
C ALA A 18 -7.39 4.31 -0.63
N LEU A 19 -7.22 4.05 0.68
CA LEU A 19 -7.78 2.87 1.34
C LEU A 19 -9.31 2.91 1.41
N VAL A 20 -9.90 4.08 1.69
CA VAL A 20 -11.36 4.29 1.66
C VAL A 20 -11.91 4.07 0.25
N PHE A 21 -11.23 4.61 -0.77
CA PHE A 21 -11.57 4.37 -2.17
C PHE A 21 -11.55 2.89 -2.50
N ALA A 22 -10.46 2.17 -2.17
CA ALA A 22 -10.34 0.74 -2.40
C ALA A 22 -11.52 -0.04 -1.79
N ARG A 23 -11.88 0.28 -0.54
CA ARG A 23 -13.02 -0.34 0.15
C ARG A 23 -14.38 0.04 -0.45
N SER A 24 -14.54 1.25 -0.99
CA SER A 24 -15.80 1.64 -1.65
C SER A 24 -16.07 0.83 -2.91
N ARG A 25 -15.01 0.48 -3.66
CA ARG A 25 -15.14 -0.32 -4.90
C ARG A 25 -15.22 -1.82 -4.62
N HIS A 26 -14.53 -2.27 -3.58
CA HIS A 26 -14.47 -3.66 -3.15
C HIS A 26 -14.58 -3.74 -1.62
N PRO A 27 -15.80 -3.82 -1.05
CA PRO A 27 -16.05 -3.71 0.39
C PRO A 27 -15.28 -4.68 1.28
N ASP A 28 -14.98 -5.86 0.75
CA ASP A 28 -14.29 -6.96 1.42
C ASP A 28 -12.80 -7.06 1.02
N ILE A 29 -12.24 -6.05 0.33
CA ILE A 29 -10.82 -6.03 -0.02
C ILE A 29 -9.96 -5.92 1.22
N ASN A 30 -9.03 -6.86 1.36
CA ASN A 30 -8.09 -6.86 2.49
C ASN A 30 -6.73 -6.28 2.07
N LEU A 31 -5.90 -5.98 3.07
CA LEU A 31 -4.58 -5.39 2.84
C LEU A 31 -3.67 -6.30 2.02
N ALA A 32 -3.75 -7.62 2.18
CA ALA A 32 -2.92 -8.56 1.42
C ALA A 32 -3.26 -8.55 -0.07
N GLU A 33 -4.55 -8.45 -0.41
CA GLU A 33 -5.04 -8.27 -1.78
C GLU A 33 -4.54 -6.94 -2.36
N LEU A 34 -4.65 -5.84 -1.60
CA LEU A 34 -4.20 -4.53 -2.06
C LEU A 34 -2.66 -4.50 -2.27
N MET A 35 -1.89 -5.05 -1.34
CA MET A 35 -0.43 -5.17 -1.47
C MET A 35 -0.04 -6.01 -2.69
N THR A 36 -0.72 -7.13 -2.91
CA THR A 36 -0.48 -7.99 -4.08
C THR A 36 -0.75 -7.21 -5.37
N LEU A 37 -1.86 -6.49 -5.43
CA LEU A 37 -2.23 -5.71 -6.61
C LEU A 37 -1.19 -4.62 -6.91
N MET A 38 -0.75 -3.86 -5.90
CA MET A 38 0.28 -2.84 -6.05
C MET A 38 1.63 -3.42 -6.52
N ILE A 39 2.02 -4.59 -6.00
CA ILE A 39 3.24 -5.28 -6.43
C ILE A 39 3.14 -5.78 -7.87
N VAL A 40 1.97 -6.28 -8.30
CA VAL A 40 1.76 -6.67 -9.70
C VAL A 40 1.77 -5.45 -10.63
N ALA A 41 1.24 -4.31 -10.17
CA ALA A 41 1.29 -3.05 -10.91
C ALA A 41 2.73 -2.57 -11.13
N GLU A 42 3.56 -2.61 -10.08
CA GLU A 42 4.96 -2.20 -10.14
C GLU A 42 5.84 -3.19 -10.93
N HIS A 43 5.47 -4.47 -10.93
CA HIS A 43 6.23 -5.54 -11.58
C HIS A 43 5.33 -6.42 -12.48
N PRO A 44 4.96 -5.95 -13.68
CA PRO A 44 4.18 -6.74 -14.62
C PRO A 44 4.90 -8.04 -15.00
N GLY A 45 4.18 -9.16 -14.97
CA GLY A 45 4.73 -10.49 -15.24
C GLY A 45 5.43 -11.14 -14.05
N ILE A 46 5.26 -10.61 -12.84
CA ILE A 46 5.78 -11.20 -11.62
C ILE A 46 5.20 -12.60 -11.36
N THR A 47 6.03 -13.53 -10.91
CA THR A 47 5.57 -14.89 -10.57
C THR A 47 4.93 -14.93 -9.17
N VAL A 48 4.05 -15.92 -8.92
CA VAL A 48 3.42 -16.11 -7.60
C VAL A 48 4.45 -16.28 -6.47
N THR A 49 5.56 -16.97 -6.74
CA THR A 49 6.67 -17.13 -5.78
C THR A 49 7.36 -15.80 -5.48
N SER A 50 7.50 -14.93 -6.48
CA SER A 50 8.04 -13.60 -6.29
C SER A 50 7.06 -12.71 -5.51
N VAL A 51 5.76 -12.75 -5.81
CA VAL A 51 4.73 -12.07 -5.00
C VAL A 51 4.83 -12.48 -3.53
N ALA A 52 5.00 -13.78 -3.25
CA ALA A 52 5.18 -14.26 -1.89
C ALA A 52 6.38 -13.59 -1.19
N ARG A 53 7.52 -13.50 -1.88
CA ARG A 53 8.72 -12.83 -1.38
C ARG A 53 8.51 -11.34 -1.14
N TRP A 54 7.96 -10.61 -2.12
CA TRP A 54 7.78 -9.16 -2.04
C TRP A 54 6.77 -8.74 -0.98
N CYS A 55 5.69 -9.51 -0.80
CA CYS A 55 4.66 -9.21 0.18
C CYS A 55 4.91 -9.85 1.57
N GLY A 56 5.98 -10.64 1.74
CA GLY A 56 6.24 -11.37 2.99
C GLY A 56 5.23 -12.49 3.28
N PHE A 57 4.63 -13.07 2.25
CA PHE A 57 3.68 -14.17 2.38
C PHE A 57 4.38 -15.52 2.25
N ASN A 58 3.73 -16.58 2.73
CA ASN A 58 4.03 -17.91 2.22
C ASN A 58 3.43 -18.11 0.82
N VAL A 59 3.95 -19.08 0.06
CA VAL A 59 3.56 -19.34 -1.33
C VAL A 59 2.07 -19.70 -1.46
N ALA A 60 1.52 -20.44 -0.49
CA ALA A 60 0.10 -20.82 -0.50
C ALA A 60 -0.83 -19.61 -0.29
N GLN A 61 -0.44 -18.66 0.55
CA GLN A 61 -1.15 -17.39 0.74
C GLN A 61 -1.05 -16.55 -0.53
N ALA A 62 0.14 -16.34 -1.10
CA ALA A 62 0.29 -15.62 -2.35
C ALA A 62 -0.56 -16.22 -3.49
N SER A 63 -0.55 -17.55 -3.63
CA SER A 63 -1.37 -18.23 -4.63
C SER A 63 -2.87 -18.00 -4.43
N ARG A 64 -3.36 -18.04 -3.18
CA ARG A 64 -4.78 -17.78 -2.88
C ARG A 64 -5.13 -16.32 -3.15
N THR A 65 -4.29 -15.38 -2.71
CA THR A 65 -4.52 -13.95 -2.91
C THR A 65 -4.57 -13.58 -4.39
N VAL A 66 -3.63 -14.07 -5.21
CA VAL A 66 -3.64 -13.82 -6.65
C VAL A 66 -4.88 -14.41 -7.32
N ARG A 67 -5.32 -15.62 -6.93
CA ARG A 67 -6.56 -16.23 -7.46
C ARG A 67 -7.82 -15.46 -7.05
N ARG A 68 -7.83 -14.84 -5.87
CA ARG A 68 -8.92 -13.98 -5.38
C ARG A 68 -9.03 -12.68 -6.18
N LEU A 69 -7.90 -12.16 -6.65
CA LEU A 69 -7.83 -11.02 -7.56
C LEU A 69 -8.12 -11.40 -9.01
N GLY A 70 -8.15 -12.69 -9.33
CA GLY A 70 -8.42 -13.25 -10.65
C GLY A 70 -9.84 -13.00 -11.17
N PRO A 71 -10.08 -13.08 -12.49
CA PRO A 71 -11.43 -13.19 -13.03
C PRO A 71 -12.04 -14.57 -12.71
N ALA A 72 -13.36 -14.66 -12.79
CA ALA A 72 -14.11 -15.86 -12.42
C ALA A 72 -13.89 -17.06 -13.36
N ASP A 73 -13.50 -16.80 -14.61
CA ASP A 73 -13.20 -17.81 -15.62
C ASP A 73 -11.79 -18.41 -15.50
N MET A 74 -10.96 -17.89 -14.58
CA MET A 74 -9.60 -18.40 -14.37
C MET A 74 -9.59 -19.84 -13.82
N PRO A 75 -8.75 -20.74 -14.34
CA PRO A 75 -8.54 -22.06 -13.74
C PRO A 75 -8.06 -22.00 -12.29
N GLY A 76 -8.90 -22.49 -11.38
CA GLY A 76 -8.67 -22.43 -9.93
C GLY A 76 -9.00 -21.06 -9.32
N ALA A 77 -9.89 -20.29 -9.96
CA ALA A 77 -10.46 -19.07 -9.40
C ALA A 77 -10.97 -19.30 -7.97
N LEU A 78 -10.80 -18.27 -7.13
CA LEU A 78 -11.21 -18.31 -5.74
C LEU A 78 -12.00 -17.04 -5.43
N GLY A 79 -13.16 -17.17 -4.78
CA GLY A 79 -13.97 -16.01 -4.38
C GLY A 79 -13.15 -15.04 -3.51
N PRO A 80 -13.24 -13.72 -3.74
CA PRO A 80 -14.32 -13.01 -4.45
C PRO A 80 -14.11 -12.74 -5.96
N MET A 81 -13.08 -13.27 -6.61
CA MET A 81 -12.86 -13.17 -8.07
C MET A 81 -12.97 -11.73 -8.61
N ARG A 82 -12.08 -10.84 -8.14
CA ARG A 82 -12.20 -9.40 -8.41
C ARG A 82 -11.94 -8.98 -9.86
N GLY A 83 -11.36 -9.84 -10.70
CA GLY A 83 -11.05 -9.50 -12.09
C GLY A 83 -9.97 -8.43 -12.26
N LEU A 84 -9.18 -8.13 -11.23
CA LEU A 84 -8.15 -7.07 -11.24
C LEU A 84 -6.78 -7.60 -11.73
N VAL A 85 -6.54 -8.90 -11.62
CA VAL A 85 -5.29 -9.55 -12.02
C VAL A 85 -5.58 -10.73 -12.93
N GLN A 86 -4.79 -10.93 -13.97
CA GLN A 86 -4.81 -12.13 -14.80
C GLN A 86 -3.53 -12.93 -14.61
N LEU A 87 -3.65 -14.26 -14.72
CA LEU A 87 -2.52 -15.18 -14.69
C LEU A 87 -2.31 -15.76 -16.08
N MET A 88 -1.11 -15.58 -16.61
CA MET A 88 -0.69 -16.13 -17.90
C MET A 88 0.41 -17.18 -17.67
N ARG A 89 0.47 -18.19 -18.54
CA ARG A 89 1.58 -19.14 -18.55
C ARG A 89 2.80 -18.49 -19.19
N GLY A 90 3.97 -18.76 -18.64
CA GLY A 90 5.23 -18.26 -19.20
C GLY A 90 5.53 -18.94 -20.55
N PRO A 91 6.12 -18.23 -21.52
CA PRO A 91 6.46 -18.80 -22.83
C PRO A 91 7.58 -19.84 -22.78
N ARG A 92 8.40 -19.85 -21.73
CA ARG A 92 9.54 -20.77 -21.55
C ARG A 92 9.32 -21.86 -20.51
N GLU A 93 8.36 -21.69 -19.60
CA GLU A 93 8.15 -22.59 -18.47
C GLU A 93 6.64 -22.69 -18.19
N ASP A 94 6.05 -23.81 -18.62
CA ASP A 94 4.61 -24.07 -18.53
C ASP A 94 4.12 -24.19 -17.07
N ARG A 95 5.04 -24.49 -16.14
CA ARG A 95 4.71 -24.62 -14.72
C ARG A 95 4.61 -23.28 -13.99
N SER A 96 5.25 -22.22 -14.49
CA SER A 96 5.22 -20.90 -13.86
C SER A 96 4.08 -20.04 -14.40
N ARG A 97 3.24 -19.54 -13.48
CA ARG A 97 2.21 -18.54 -13.78
C ARG A 97 2.73 -17.15 -13.45
N HIS A 98 2.59 -16.24 -14.41
CA HIS A 98 2.97 -14.84 -14.33
C HIS A 98 1.71 -13.99 -14.16
N ALA A 99 1.77 -13.04 -13.23
CA ALA A 99 0.67 -12.15 -12.89
C ALA A 99 0.79 -10.82 -13.65
N PHE A 100 -0.32 -10.38 -14.23
CA PHE A 100 -0.46 -9.10 -14.91
C PHE A 100 -1.74 -8.42 -14.43
N LEU A 101 -1.79 -7.09 -14.47
CA LEU A 101 -3.06 -6.40 -14.30
C LEU A 101 -3.98 -6.65 -15.48
N THR A 102 -5.28 -6.71 -15.21
CA THR A 102 -6.30 -6.55 -16.27
C THR A 102 -6.49 -5.07 -16.58
N SER A 103 -7.32 -4.75 -17.57
CA SER A 103 -7.74 -3.36 -17.81
C SER A 103 -8.44 -2.75 -16.59
N GLU A 104 -9.28 -3.52 -15.89
CA GLU A 104 -9.94 -3.08 -14.65
C GLU A 104 -8.92 -2.85 -13.52
N GLY A 105 -7.97 -3.77 -13.36
CA GLY A 105 -6.89 -3.63 -12.37
C GLY A 105 -6.01 -2.42 -12.63
N THR A 106 -5.70 -2.15 -13.89
CA THR A 106 -4.92 -0.97 -14.30
C THR A 106 -5.67 0.31 -13.94
N GLY A 107 -6.95 0.42 -14.32
CA GLY A 107 -7.77 1.58 -13.98
C GLY A 107 -7.88 1.80 -12.46
N PHE A 108 -8.08 0.71 -11.70
CA PHE A 108 -8.11 0.78 -10.24
C PHE A 108 -6.79 1.32 -9.67
N CYS A 109 -5.65 0.83 -10.14
CA CYS A 109 -4.33 1.29 -9.71
C CYS A 109 -4.06 2.75 -10.09
N ASP A 110 -4.50 3.18 -11.27
CA ASP A 110 -4.37 4.56 -11.74
C ASP A 110 -5.17 5.53 -10.86
N GLU A 111 -6.40 5.17 -10.47
CA GLU A 111 -7.22 5.94 -9.54
C GLU A 111 -6.59 6.03 -8.15
N VAL A 112 -6.09 4.91 -7.62
CA VAL A 112 -5.32 4.90 -6.35
C VAL A 112 -4.09 5.81 -6.44
N ALA A 113 -3.33 5.72 -7.53
CA ALA A 113 -2.14 6.54 -7.74
C ALA A 113 -2.51 8.03 -7.86
N ALA A 114 -3.62 8.38 -8.49
CA ALA A 114 -4.12 9.76 -8.58
C ALA A 114 -4.47 10.33 -7.20
N ILE A 115 -5.12 9.54 -6.34
CA ILE A 115 -5.43 9.93 -4.95
C ILE A 115 -4.14 10.18 -4.16
N LEU A 116 -3.14 9.30 -4.31
CA LEU A 116 -1.84 9.44 -3.63
C LEU A 116 -1.02 10.62 -4.16
N LYS A 117 -1.10 10.93 -5.46
CA LYS A 117 -0.36 12.04 -6.11
C LYS A 117 -0.90 13.43 -5.79
N ARG A 118 -2.09 13.56 -5.17
CA ARG A 118 -2.75 14.85 -4.91
C ARG A 118 -1.93 15.83 -4.05
N GLU A 119 -0.79 15.40 -3.50
CA GLU A 119 0.21 16.26 -2.83
C GLU A 119 1.29 16.86 -3.76
N ARG A 120 1.62 16.25 -4.91
CA ARG A 120 2.74 16.76 -5.73
C ARG A 120 2.43 18.09 -6.42
N ALA A 121 1.18 18.37 -6.76
CA ALA A 121 0.81 19.63 -7.42
C ALA A 121 0.84 20.84 -6.46
N SER A 122 0.67 20.61 -5.15
CA SER A 122 0.65 21.69 -4.15
C SER A 122 2.04 22.06 -3.62
N GLN A 123 3.05 21.20 -3.81
CA GLN A 123 4.45 21.48 -3.42
C GLN A 123 5.28 22.12 -4.53
N PHE A 124 4.82 22.05 -5.79
CA PHE A 124 5.42 22.74 -6.94
C PHE A 124 4.52 23.85 -7.44
N GLY A 125 4.09 24.73 -6.52
CA GLY A 125 3.69 26.08 -6.89
C GLY A 125 4.85 26.70 -7.68
N VAL A 126 4.73 26.71 -9.00
CA VAL A 126 5.57 27.53 -9.87
C VAL A 126 5.03 28.93 -9.67
N ASP A 127 5.52 29.61 -8.64
CA ASP A 127 5.38 31.05 -8.57
C ASP A 127 6.06 31.59 -9.83
N GLY A 128 5.34 32.44 -10.59
CA GLY A 128 5.80 33.03 -11.84
C GLY A 128 7.03 33.94 -11.72
N HIS A 129 7.85 33.80 -10.69
CA HIS A 129 9.13 34.47 -10.49
C HIS A 129 10.18 33.45 -10.08
N GLY A 130 10.94 32.97 -11.06
CA GLY A 130 12.01 31.99 -10.88
C GLY A 130 13.10 32.45 -9.91
N THR A 131 12.93 32.15 -8.62
CA THR A 131 14.01 32.24 -7.64
C THR A 131 13.99 31.00 -6.74
N ARG A 132 14.99 30.13 -6.90
CA ARG A 132 15.23 29.00 -6.00
C ARG A 132 15.76 29.53 -4.67
N GLN A 133 15.04 29.35 -3.59
CA GLN A 133 15.58 29.50 -2.23
C GLN A 133 15.88 28.11 -1.67
N PRO A 134 17.09 27.85 -1.15
CA PRO A 134 17.37 26.61 -0.42
C PRO A 134 16.63 26.63 0.92
N PHE A 135 16.03 25.49 1.28
CA PHE A 135 15.37 25.25 2.55
C PHE A 135 16.28 25.70 3.72
N SER A 136 15.85 26.72 4.47
CA SER A 136 16.42 27.05 5.76
C SER A 136 16.04 25.97 6.78
N SER A 137 17.05 25.41 7.45
CA SER A 137 16.95 24.33 8.43
C SER A 137 15.84 24.52 9.49
N PRO A 138 15.24 23.43 10.01
CA PRO A 138 14.27 23.52 11.09
C PRO A 138 14.91 23.98 12.41
N PRO A 139 14.17 24.69 13.28
CA PRO A 139 14.65 25.07 14.61
C PRO A 139 14.83 23.83 15.51
N SER A 140 15.95 23.80 16.23
CA SER A 140 16.32 22.80 17.22
C SER A 140 15.30 22.74 18.36
N CYS A 141 14.60 21.62 18.51
CA CYS A 141 13.87 21.30 19.74
C CYS A 141 14.88 20.97 20.86
N SER A 142 15.05 21.90 21.79
CA SER A 142 15.68 21.64 23.09
C SER A 142 14.74 20.78 23.93
N VAL A 143 15.17 19.58 24.33
CA VAL A 143 14.45 18.71 25.26
C VAL A 143 15.12 18.87 26.62
N ASP A 144 14.55 19.74 27.46
CA ASP A 144 14.88 19.80 28.89
C ASP A 144 14.08 18.75 29.66
N GLY A 145 14.70 18.28 30.75
CA GLY A 145 14.44 17.00 31.42
C GLY A 145 13.17 16.90 32.25
N GLU A 146 12.90 15.65 32.67
CA GLU A 146 12.52 15.31 34.06
C GLU A 146 12.64 13.78 34.18
N ARG A 147 13.59 13.31 35.00
CA ARG A 147 13.89 11.89 35.19
C ARG A 147 13.56 11.56 36.64
N ASP A 148 12.39 10.99 36.89
CA ASP A 148 12.06 10.44 38.21
C ASP A 148 11.09 9.26 38.09
N ARG A 149 11.61 8.04 38.19
CA ARG A 149 10.82 6.84 38.51
C ARG A 149 11.62 5.93 39.43
N LYS A 150 11.34 6.13 40.71
CA LYS A 150 11.54 5.22 41.84
C LYS A 150 10.59 4.02 41.70
N GLY A 151 11.08 2.80 41.88
CA GLY A 151 10.23 1.62 42.04
C GLY A 151 10.88 0.30 41.67
N ASP A 152 11.89 -0.13 42.44
CA ASP A 152 12.38 -1.51 42.43
C ASP A 152 11.36 -2.40 43.18
N GLY A 153 10.61 -3.18 42.41
CA GLY A 153 9.71 -4.22 42.90
C GLY A 153 10.22 -5.59 42.47
N GLU A 154 10.87 -6.28 43.41
CA GLU A 154 11.41 -7.63 43.31
C GLU A 154 10.27 -8.67 43.13
N PRO A 155 10.35 -9.59 42.15
CA PRO A 155 9.34 -10.65 42.01
C PRO A 155 9.65 -11.85 42.94
N PRO A 156 8.64 -12.42 43.63
CA PRO A 156 8.86 -13.56 44.54
C PRO A 156 9.15 -14.87 43.80
N ALA A 157 10.05 -15.67 44.39
CA ALA A 157 10.43 -17.00 43.96
C ALA A 157 9.26 -17.99 44.02
N MET A 158 9.13 -18.81 42.98
CA MET A 158 8.19 -19.94 42.91
C MET A 158 8.80 -21.17 43.61
N PRO A 159 8.04 -21.90 44.46
CA PRO A 159 8.48 -23.19 44.98
C PRO A 159 8.34 -24.31 43.95
N VAL A 160 9.21 -25.31 44.12
CA VAL A 160 9.44 -26.51 43.31
C VAL A 160 8.32 -27.54 43.47
#